data_AF-A0A432T2W8-F1
#
_entry.id   AF-A0A432T2W8-F1
#
_cell.length_a   1.000
_cell.length_b   1.000
_cell.length_c   1.000
_cell.angle_alpha   90.00
_cell.angle_beta   90.00
_cell.angle_gamma   90.00
#
_symmetry.space_group_name_H-M   'P 1'
#
loop_
_entity.id
_entity.type
_entity.pdbx_description
1 polymer ?
#
loop_
_entity_poly.entity_id
_entity_poly.type
_entity_poly.pdbx_seq_one_letter_code
_entity_poly.pdbx_strand_id
1 'polypeptide(L)'
;MKILGLCLCIVLNVLANDGKILFEKHCVSCHTPFVPMLKLKENFLEHNNTLLKLKAPTLNQLSYRLKQRIGDPKGDEEMHRMEVTAFMSDYVYHPDKSKSVCLDEVMLHFKTMPSLKGKVSEDALDRIGEYLYDFDEEVIKSKGIQFEGFDVAVNLAQKEHKLIMIEAMTSTCHFCRKMQREVMIDKEVVQMIEKSFVPVAIDIHKNSLPLGIKVEVTPSFIFVDAQKNVLMNVPGAWGKKDFLALLKEAKLRSKRRKNEK
;
A
#
# COMPACT_ATOMS: atom_id res chain seq x y z
N MET A 1 -44.99 -12.92 -5.27
CA MET A 1 -44.50 -13.08 -3.88
C MET A 1 -42.97 -13.07 -3.90
N LYS A 2 -42.38 -12.10 -3.20
CA LYS A 2 -41.04 -12.04 -2.58
C LYS A 2 -39.85 -12.24 -3.55
N ILE A 3 -39.22 -11.18 -4.06
CA ILE A 3 -38.25 -10.31 -3.34
C ILE A 3 -37.48 -11.11 -2.29
N LEU A 4 -36.45 -11.83 -2.73
CA LEU A 4 -35.45 -12.42 -1.84
C LEU A 4 -34.11 -12.49 -2.58
N GLY A 5 -33.43 -11.35 -2.71
CA GLY A 5 -32.13 -11.28 -3.38
C GLY A 5 -31.33 -10.00 -3.12
N LEU A 6 -31.77 -9.14 -2.20
CA LEU A 6 -31.14 -7.82 -1.95
C LEU A 6 -30.65 -7.63 -0.51
N CYS A 7 -30.72 -8.65 0.36
CA CYS A 7 -30.28 -8.52 1.76
C CYS A 7 -28.84 -8.97 2.02
N LEU A 8 -28.20 -9.75 1.13
CA LEU A 8 -26.86 -10.31 1.43
C LEU A 8 -25.72 -9.30 1.24
N CYS A 9 -25.85 -8.34 0.31
CA CYS A 9 -24.81 -7.32 0.07
C CYS A 9 -24.81 -6.17 1.09
N ILE A 10 -25.92 -5.96 1.81
CA ILE A 10 -26.03 -4.86 2.79
C ILE A 10 -25.39 -5.27 4.12
N VAL A 11 -25.51 -6.54 4.54
CA VAL A 11 -24.96 -7.02 5.82
C VAL A 11 -23.42 -7.01 5.82
N LEU A 12 -22.77 -7.33 4.70
CA LEU A 12 -21.30 -7.31 4.58
C LEU A 12 -20.71 -5.89 4.68
N ASN A 13 -21.40 -4.86 4.17
CA ASN A 13 -20.93 -3.47 4.26
C ASN A 13 -21.10 -2.87 5.66
N VAL A 14 -22.05 -3.37 6.46
CA VAL A 14 -22.25 -2.89 7.84
C VAL A 14 -21.12 -3.40 8.74
N LEU A 15 -20.71 -4.66 8.60
CA LEU A 15 -19.65 -5.27 9.42
C LEU A 15 -18.26 -4.67 9.16
N ALA A 16 -17.90 -4.40 7.89
CA ALA A 16 -16.61 -3.81 7.54
C ALA A 16 -16.43 -2.37 8.09
N ASN A 17 -17.53 -1.66 8.33
CA ASN A 17 -17.48 -0.29 8.85
C ASN A 17 -17.43 -0.22 10.39
N ASP A 18 -17.75 -1.31 11.08
CA ASP A 18 -17.82 -1.35 12.55
C ASP A 18 -16.43 -1.23 13.19
N GLY A 19 -15.42 -1.95 12.67
CA GLY A 19 -14.04 -1.90 13.18
C GLY A 19 -13.43 -0.50 13.09
N LYS A 20 -13.69 0.19 11.98
CA LYS A 20 -13.28 1.59 11.79
C LYS A 20 -13.95 2.53 12.80
N ILE A 21 -15.27 2.42 12.99
CA ILE A 21 -16.00 3.24 13.97
C ILE A 21 -15.46 3.01 15.39
N LEU A 22 -15.19 1.77 15.75
CA LEU A 22 -14.62 1.40 17.05
C LEU A 22 -13.20 1.97 17.21
N PHE A 23 -12.36 1.88 16.17
CA PHE A 23 -11.04 2.49 16.16
C PHE A 23 -11.11 4.02 16.34
N GLU A 24 -12.01 4.70 15.61
CA GLU A 24 -12.21 6.15 15.74
C GLU A 24 -12.65 6.53 17.15
N LYS A 25 -13.53 5.73 17.77
CA LYS A 25 -14.00 5.95 19.13
C LYS A 25 -12.91 5.75 20.19
N HIS A 26 -12.08 4.72 20.05
CA HIS A 26 -11.21 4.25 21.14
C HIS A 26 -9.72 4.56 20.96
N CYS A 27 -9.23 4.70 19.72
CA CYS A 27 -7.80 4.68 19.42
C CYS A 27 -7.28 5.99 18.78
N VAL A 28 -8.13 6.75 18.08
CA VAL A 28 -7.70 7.91 17.28
C VAL A 28 -7.15 9.07 18.10
N SER A 29 -7.44 9.12 19.40
CA SER A 29 -6.89 10.12 20.31
C SER A 29 -5.36 10.05 20.44
N CYS A 30 -4.78 8.89 20.13
CA CYS A 30 -3.34 8.63 20.13
C CYS A 30 -2.80 8.24 18.75
N HIS A 31 -3.55 7.43 18.00
CA HIS A 31 -3.11 6.86 16.72
C HIS A 31 -3.70 7.62 15.54
N THR A 32 -2.87 8.41 14.86
CA THR A 32 -3.25 9.02 13.58
C THR A 32 -3.46 7.90 12.54
N PRO A 33 -4.59 7.86 11.81
CA PRO A 33 -4.87 6.76 10.89
C PRO A 33 -3.82 6.66 9.78
N PHE A 34 -3.61 7.73 9.03
CA PHE A 34 -2.71 7.71 7.89
C PHE A 34 -1.81 8.94 7.85
N VAL A 35 -0.52 8.69 7.70
CA VAL A 35 0.47 9.70 7.32
C VAL A 35 1.34 9.10 6.21
N PRO A 36 1.61 9.83 5.10
CA PRO A 36 2.50 9.34 4.05
C PRO A 36 3.86 8.92 4.61
N MET A 37 4.37 7.77 4.17
CA MET A 37 5.61 7.21 4.71
C MET A 37 6.82 8.15 4.57
N LEU A 38 6.90 8.93 3.49
CA LEU A 38 7.95 9.94 3.33
C LEU A 38 7.87 11.03 4.40
N LYS A 39 6.67 11.47 4.77
CA LYS A 39 6.46 12.46 5.83
C LYS A 39 6.75 11.90 7.22
N LEU A 40 6.47 10.61 7.43
CA LEU A 40 6.87 9.91 8.65
C LEU A 40 8.39 9.82 8.78
N LYS A 41 9.09 9.49 7.69
CA LYS A 41 10.57 9.45 7.67
C LYS A 41 11.17 10.82 7.96
N GLU A 42 10.71 11.87 7.28
CA GLU A 42 11.09 13.25 7.56
C GLU A 42 10.87 13.59 9.04
N ASN A 43 9.68 13.29 9.58
CA ASN A 43 9.35 13.57 10.97
C ASN A 43 10.30 12.89 11.98
N PHE A 44 10.58 11.60 11.83
CA PHE A 44 11.39 10.86 12.81
C PHE A 44 12.89 11.08 12.60
N LEU A 45 13.36 11.01 11.36
CA LEU A 45 14.79 11.05 11.03
C LEU A 45 15.37 12.46 11.03
N GLU A 46 14.60 13.45 10.57
CA GLU A 46 15.10 14.84 10.42
C GLU A 46 14.63 15.75 11.54
N HIS A 47 13.45 15.47 12.13
CA HIS A 47 12.82 16.35 13.11
C HIS A 47 12.61 15.74 14.50
N ASN A 48 13.07 14.52 14.77
CA ASN A 48 12.92 13.87 16.09
C ASN A 48 11.48 13.95 16.63
N ASN A 49 10.49 13.70 15.77
CA ASN A 49 9.05 13.78 16.04
C ASN A 49 8.49 15.18 16.42
N THR A 50 9.24 16.27 16.21
CA THR A 50 8.76 17.64 16.50
C THR A 50 7.82 18.20 15.44
N LEU A 51 7.89 17.68 14.21
CA LEU A 51 7.11 18.13 13.06
C LEU A 51 5.64 17.70 13.13
N LEU A 52 5.38 16.42 13.40
CA LEU A 52 4.04 15.85 13.49
C LEU A 52 3.54 15.69 14.93
N LYS A 53 4.46 15.70 15.91
CA LYS A 53 4.14 15.54 17.35
C LYS A 53 3.28 14.31 17.61
N LEU A 54 3.59 13.20 16.95
CA LEU A 54 2.85 11.96 17.10
C LEU A 54 2.96 11.46 18.55
N LYS A 55 1.89 10.88 19.07
CA LYS A 55 1.85 10.31 20.43
C LYS A 55 2.06 8.79 20.44
N ALA A 56 1.82 8.15 19.30
CA ALA A 56 1.97 6.73 19.07
C ALA A 56 2.24 6.47 17.58
N PRO A 57 2.65 5.24 17.18
CA PRO A 57 2.75 4.88 15.77
C PRO A 57 1.42 5.07 15.03
N THR A 58 1.49 5.47 13.77
CA THR A 58 0.29 5.64 12.92
C THR A 58 -0.32 4.30 12.53
N LEU A 59 -1.61 4.28 12.15
CA LEU A 59 -2.29 3.03 11.82
C LEU A 59 -1.68 2.36 10.59
N ASN A 60 -1.25 3.11 9.57
CA ASN A 60 -0.51 2.54 8.44
C ASN A 60 0.87 1.97 8.81
N GLN A 61 1.52 2.45 9.88
CA GLN A 61 2.73 1.81 10.40
C GLN A 61 2.39 0.50 11.12
N LEU A 62 1.37 0.51 11.97
CA LEU A 62 0.95 -0.65 12.74
C LEU A 62 0.45 -1.77 11.84
N SER A 63 -0.47 -1.47 10.92
CA SER A 63 -1.06 -2.40 9.96
C SER A 63 0.03 -3.17 9.22
N TYR A 64 0.99 -2.44 8.64
CA TYR A 64 2.11 -3.05 7.94
C TYR A 64 3.05 -3.84 8.86
N ARG A 65 3.42 -3.31 10.03
CA ARG A 65 4.41 -3.97 10.89
C ARG A 65 3.87 -5.24 11.51
N LEU A 66 2.64 -5.22 12.02
CA LEU A 66 2.00 -6.40 12.60
C LEU A 66 1.91 -7.51 11.55
N LYS A 67 1.39 -7.20 10.36
CA LYS A 67 1.31 -8.14 9.23
C LYS A 67 2.63 -8.67 8.70
N GLN A 68 3.78 -8.13 9.12
CA GLN A 68 5.08 -8.62 8.67
C GLN A 68 5.89 -9.27 9.80
N ARG A 69 5.42 -9.18 11.05
CA ARG A 69 6.20 -9.57 12.23
C ARG A 69 5.49 -10.55 13.16
N ILE A 70 4.18 -10.70 13.02
CA ILE A 70 3.37 -11.68 13.75
C ILE A 70 2.97 -12.78 12.78
N GLY A 71 3.02 -14.04 13.21
CA GLY A 71 2.59 -15.18 12.40
C GLY A 71 3.41 -15.41 11.12
N ASP A 72 2.85 -16.19 10.19
CA ASP A 72 3.40 -16.38 8.84
C ASP A 72 2.61 -15.56 7.80
N PRO A 73 3.18 -14.45 7.27
CA PRO A 73 2.51 -13.61 6.28
C PRO A 73 2.40 -14.26 4.89
N LYS A 74 2.96 -15.45 4.70
CA LYS A 74 2.82 -16.26 3.47
C LYS A 74 1.93 -17.49 3.68
N GLY A 75 1.46 -17.71 4.91
CA GLY A 75 0.59 -18.81 5.28
C GLY A 75 -0.86 -18.54 4.91
N ASP A 76 -1.76 -19.26 5.57
CA ASP A 76 -3.20 -19.03 5.46
C ASP A 76 -3.58 -17.64 5.97
N GLU A 77 -4.31 -16.87 5.15
CA GLU A 77 -4.60 -15.47 5.44
C GLU A 77 -5.53 -15.30 6.65
N GLU A 78 -6.53 -16.18 6.79
CA GLU A 78 -7.47 -16.13 7.91
C GLU A 78 -6.75 -16.46 9.22
N MET A 79 -5.89 -17.49 9.20
CA MET A 79 -5.04 -17.83 10.35
C MET A 79 -4.11 -16.68 10.75
N HIS A 80 -3.39 -16.10 9.79
CA HIS A 80 -2.48 -14.99 10.06
C HIS A 80 -3.23 -13.74 10.59
N ARG A 81 -4.43 -13.48 10.08
CA ARG A 81 -5.32 -12.41 10.58
C ARG A 81 -5.72 -12.64 12.04
N MET A 82 -6.08 -13.88 12.40
CA MET A 82 -6.38 -14.24 13.78
C MET A 82 -5.17 -14.04 14.70
N GLU A 83 -3.97 -14.46 14.28
CA GLU A 83 -2.73 -14.28 15.06
C GLU A 83 -2.39 -12.81 15.29
N VAL A 84 -2.47 -11.98 14.24
CA VAL A 84 -2.24 -10.53 14.33
C VAL A 84 -3.25 -9.86 15.25
N THR A 85 -4.52 -10.23 15.14
CA THR A 85 -5.61 -9.68 15.96
C THR A 85 -5.44 -10.08 17.42
N ALA A 86 -5.15 -11.35 17.71
CA ALA A 86 -4.89 -11.82 19.07
C ALA A 86 -3.69 -11.11 19.72
N PHE A 87 -2.59 -10.93 18.98
CA PHE A 87 -1.44 -10.17 19.47
C PHE A 87 -1.81 -8.72 19.80
N MET A 88 -2.54 -8.06 18.90
CA MET A 88 -2.99 -6.68 19.10
C MET A 88 -3.89 -6.57 20.34
N SER A 89 -4.84 -7.49 20.51
CA SER A 89 -5.76 -7.51 21.64
C SER A 89 -5.02 -7.69 22.97
N ASP A 90 -4.06 -8.62 23.05
CA ASP A 90 -3.22 -8.80 24.24
C ASP A 90 -2.40 -7.54 24.53
N TYR A 91 -1.76 -6.95 23.51
CA TYR A 91 -0.95 -5.75 23.70
C TYR A 91 -1.77 -4.55 24.18
N VAL A 92 -3.01 -4.40 23.71
CA VAL A 92 -3.91 -3.31 24.14
C VAL A 92 -4.34 -3.48 25.60
N TYR A 93 -4.52 -4.71 26.08
CA TYR A 93 -4.82 -4.99 27.48
C TYR A 93 -3.60 -4.98 28.40
N HIS A 94 -2.46 -5.47 27.93
CA HIS A 94 -1.24 -5.66 28.70
C HIS A 94 -0.04 -5.00 27.99
N PRO A 95 -0.06 -3.66 27.81
CA PRO A 95 0.93 -2.99 26.98
C PRO A 95 2.32 -3.05 27.58
N ASP A 96 3.26 -3.52 26.77
CA ASP A 96 4.67 -3.61 27.12
C ASP A 96 5.50 -3.15 25.93
N LYS A 97 6.18 -2.01 26.08
CA LYS A 97 6.98 -1.41 25.02
C LYS A 97 8.07 -2.37 24.51
N SER A 98 8.57 -3.28 25.35
CA SER A 98 9.59 -4.28 24.94
C SER A 98 9.04 -5.33 23.97
N LYS A 99 7.71 -5.52 23.92
CA LYS A 99 7.03 -6.43 22.98
C LYS A 99 6.61 -5.74 21.69
N SER A 100 6.89 -4.44 21.51
CA SER A 100 6.50 -3.72 20.30
C SER A 100 7.15 -4.31 19.06
N VAL A 101 6.38 -4.47 17.98
CA VAL A 101 6.88 -4.92 16.68
C VAL A 101 7.26 -3.78 15.74
N CYS A 102 7.14 -2.53 16.21
CA CYS A 102 7.60 -1.35 15.48
C CYS A 102 9.13 -1.20 15.57
N LEU A 103 9.70 -0.36 14.71
CA LEU A 103 11.14 -0.08 14.75
C LEU A 103 11.54 0.59 16.07
N ASP A 104 12.66 0.17 16.65
CA ASP A 104 13.18 0.73 17.90
C ASP A 104 13.36 2.24 17.81
N GLU A 105 13.97 2.72 16.73
CA GLU A 105 14.13 4.16 16.42
C GLU A 105 12.82 4.93 16.52
N VAL A 106 11.71 4.35 16.03
CA VAL A 106 10.38 4.97 16.12
C VAL A 106 9.84 4.89 17.54
N MET A 107 10.01 3.75 18.21
CA MET A 107 9.52 3.53 19.57
C MET A 107 10.25 4.41 20.60
N LEU A 108 11.49 4.83 20.35
CA LEU A 108 12.22 5.76 21.23
C LEU A 108 11.45 7.06 21.50
N HIS A 109 10.62 7.52 20.55
CA HIS A 109 9.83 8.75 20.69
C HIS A 109 8.55 8.59 21.51
N PHE A 110 8.15 7.37 21.87
CA PHE A 110 6.86 7.09 22.51
C PHE A 110 7.01 6.51 23.92
N LYS A 111 6.08 6.88 24.80
CA LYS A 111 5.88 6.20 26.09
C LYS A 111 5.12 4.89 25.87
N THR A 112 5.19 3.99 26.84
CA THR A 112 4.31 2.81 26.86
C THR A 112 2.85 3.27 26.84
N MET A 113 2.03 2.65 25.99
CA MET A 113 0.62 3.00 25.89
C MET A 113 -0.13 2.62 27.19
N PRO A 114 -1.21 3.33 27.55
CA PRO A 114 -2.04 2.94 28.69
C PRO A 114 -2.82 1.66 28.37
N SER A 115 -3.04 0.81 29.39
CA SER A 115 -3.94 -0.34 29.25
C SER A 115 -5.38 0.11 29.01
N LEU A 116 -6.06 -0.56 28.08
CA LEU A 116 -7.49 -0.40 27.84
C LEU A 116 -8.33 -1.56 28.41
N LYS A 117 -7.74 -2.42 29.25
CA LYS A 117 -8.46 -3.51 29.92
C LYS A 117 -9.63 -2.95 30.73
N GLY A 118 -10.82 -3.51 30.50
CA GLY A 118 -12.07 -3.04 31.12
C GLY A 118 -12.65 -1.74 30.54
N LYS A 119 -11.98 -1.10 29.56
CA LYS A 119 -12.47 0.09 28.85
C LYS A 119 -12.95 -0.21 27.43
N VAL A 120 -12.39 -1.25 26.82
CA VAL A 120 -12.77 -1.78 25.51
C VAL A 120 -13.02 -3.27 25.70
N SER A 121 -14.07 -3.80 25.08
CA SER A 121 -14.41 -5.23 25.14
C SER A 121 -13.54 -6.04 24.17
N GLU A 122 -13.44 -7.35 24.39
CA GLU A 122 -12.71 -8.27 23.51
C GLU A 122 -13.29 -8.26 22.09
N ASP A 123 -14.61 -8.41 21.94
CA ASP A 123 -15.30 -8.28 20.64
C ASP A 123 -15.02 -6.94 19.92
N ALA A 124 -14.87 -5.84 20.67
CA ALA A 124 -14.52 -4.57 20.06
C ALA A 124 -13.06 -4.53 19.60
N LEU A 125 -12.15 -5.14 20.36
CA LEU A 125 -10.75 -5.27 19.96
C LEU A 125 -10.60 -6.17 18.74
N ASP A 126 -11.33 -7.28 18.66
CA ASP A 126 -11.27 -8.18 17.50
C ASP A 126 -11.63 -7.46 16.21
N ARG A 127 -12.73 -6.68 16.21
CA ARG A 127 -13.14 -5.86 15.06
C ARG A 127 -12.15 -4.74 14.74
N ILE A 128 -11.53 -4.12 15.76
CA ILE A 128 -10.45 -3.15 15.56
C ILE A 128 -9.23 -3.84 14.92
N GLY A 129 -8.92 -5.08 15.31
CA GLY A 129 -7.82 -5.88 14.79
C GLY A 129 -8.01 -6.24 13.33
N GLU A 130 -9.21 -6.66 12.94
CA GLU A 130 -9.56 -6.89 11.53
C GLU A 130 -9.38 -5.63 10.69
N TYR A 131 -9.95 -4.51 11.14
CA TYR A 131 -9.79 -3.21 10.48
C TYR A 131 -8.31 -2.80 10.37
N LEU A 132 -7.54 -2.95 11.45
CA LEU A 132 -6.10 -2.69 11.47
C LEU A 132 -5.33 -3.57 10.48
N TYR A 133 -5.69 -4.85 10.36
CA TYR A 133 -5.06 -5.78 9.43
C TYR A 133 -5.27 -5.34 7.97
N ASP A 134 -6.49 -4.95 7.60
CA ASP A 134 -6.80 -4.57 6.22
C ASP A 134 -6.42 -3.13 5.85
N PHE A 135 -6.19 -2.27 6.85
CA PHE A 135 -6.04 -0.82 6.67
C PHE A 135 -5.05 -0.41 5.57
N ASP A 136 -3.84 -0.99 5.53
CA ASP A 136 -2.83 -0.62 4.54
C ASP A 136 -3.25 -0.99 3.11
N GLU A 137 -3.96 -2.11 2.94
CA GLU A 137 -4.49 -2.55 1.64
C GLU A 137 -5.66 -1.68 1.18
N GLU A 138 -6.55 -1.29 2.09
CA GLU A 138 -7.63 -0.34 1.80
C GLU A 138 -7.09 1.04 1.41
N VAL A 139 -6.01 1.49 2.05
CA VAL A 139 -5.31 2.72 1.69
C VAL A 139 -4.73 2.62 0.27
N ILE A 140 -4.04 1.52 -0.06
CA ILE A 140 -3.51 1.30 -1.42
C ILE A 140 -4.64 1.25 -2.44
N LYS A 141 -5.73 0.53 -2.15
CA LYS A 141 -6.89 0.43 -3.04
C LYS A 141 -7.56 1.77 -3.30
N SER A 142 -7.65 2.63 -2.28
CA SER A 142 -8.35 3.92 -2.36
C SER A 142 -7.51 5.08 -2.89
N LYS A 143 -6.18 5.07 -2.66
CA LYS A 143 -5.28 6.17 -3.05
C LYS A 143 -4.29 5.80 -4.15
N GLY A 144 -4.11 4.51 -4.41
CA GLY A 144 -3.08 3.99 -5.30
C GLY A 144 -3.50 3.91 -6.77
N ILE A 145 -2.56 3.42 -7.57
CA ILE A 145 -2.73 3.22 -9.00
C ILE A 145 -3.65 2.04 -9.28
N GLN A 146 -4.62 2.23 -10.18
CA GLN A 146 -5.41 1.15 -10.76
C GLN A 146 -4.66 0.57 -11.95
N PHE A 147 -4.39 -0.74 -11.94
CA PHE A 147 -3.63 -1.43 -12.97
C PHE A 147 -4.54 -2.17 -13.96
N GLU A 148 -4.17 -2.13 -15.23
CA GLU A 148 -4.88 -2.81 -16.31
C GLU A 148 -4.14 -4.08 -16.76
N GLY A 149 -4.86 -4.95 -17.47
CA GLY A 149 -4.24 -6.03 -18.24
C GLY A 149 -3.51 -5.49 -19.48
N PHE A 150 -2.44 -6.15 -19.92
CA PHE A 150 -1.60 -5.63 -21.01
C PHE A 150 -2.37 -5.37 -22.32
N ASP A 151 -3.24 -6.30 -22.73
CA ASP A 151 -4.02 -6.14 -23.97
C ASP A 151 -5.01 -4.96 -23.89
N VAL A 152 -5.64 -4.77 -22.72
CA VAL A 152 -6.49 -3.61 -22.44
C VAL A 152 -5.66 -2.33 -22.50
N ALA A 153 -4.46 -2.36 -21.90
CA ALA A 153 -3.58 -1.21 -21.84
C ALA A 153 -3.10 -0.76 -23.23
N VAL A 154 -2.85 -1.69 -24.16
CA VAL A 154 -2.51 -1.35 -25.56
C VAL A 154 -3.65 -0.58 -26.23
N ASN A 155 -4.90 -1.06 -26.09
CA ASN A 155 -6.06 -0.40 -26.68
C ASN A 155 -6.29 0.99 -26.07
N LEU A 156 -6.21 1.11 -24.74
CA LEU A 156 -6.35 2.39 -24.04
C LEU A 156 -5.23 3.37 -24.41
N ALA A 157 -3.98 2.91 -24.47
CA ALA A 157 -2.83 3.74 -24.82
C ALA A 157 -2.96 4.35 -26.22
N GLN A 158 -3.47 3.58 -27.19
CA GLN A 158 -3.76 4.08 -28.55
C GLN A 158 -4.89 5.10 -28.56
N LYS A 159 -6.02 4.79 -27.90
CA LYS A 159 -7.22 5.63 -27.85
C LYS A 159 -6.98 6.95 -27.10
N GLU A 160 -6.26 6.90 -25.99
CA GLU A 160 -6.04 8.05 -25.10
C GLU A 160 -4.71 8.76 -25.34
N HIS A 161 -3.94 8.30 -26.33
CA HIS A 161 -2.61 8.80 -26.65
C HIS A 161 -1.63 8.80 -25.46
N LYS A 162 -1.75 7.77 -24.61
CA LYS A 162 -0.91 7.54 -23.43
C LYS A 162 0.22 6.56 -23.75
N LEU A 163 1.22 6.54 -22.86
CA LEU A 163 2.23 5.47 -22.83
C LEU A 163 1.73 4.30 -21.99
N ILE A 164 2.40 3.17 -22.04
CA ILE A 164 2.15 2.04 -21.13
C ILE A 164 3.30 1.99 -20.13
N MET A 165 2.98 1.83 -18.85
CA MET A 165 3.96 1.61 -17.77
C MET A 165 3.73 0.23 -17.19
N ILE A 166 4.61 -0.72 -17.47
CA ILE A 166 4.56 -2.08 -16.95
C ILE A 166 5.42 -2.15 -15.69
N GLU A 167 4.82 -2.49 -14.55
CA GLU A 167 5.50 -2.95 -13.36
C GLU A 167 5.63 -4.48 -13.41
N ALA A 168 6.85 -4.96 -13.60
CA ALA A 168 7.19 -6.37 -13.38
C ALA A 168 7.44 -6.57 -11.88
N MET A 169 6.63 -7.41 -11.25
CA MET A 169 6.63 -7.62 -9.79
C MET A 169 6.45 -9.10 -9.44
N THR A 170 6.48 -9.41 -8.15
CA THR A 170 5.96 -10.68 -7.61
C THR A 170 5.16 -10.39 -6.35
N SER A 171 4.15 -11.21 -6.05
CA SER A 171 3.36 -11.11 -4.82
C SER A 171 4.21 -11.09 -3.53
N THR A 172 5.34 -11.81 -3.50
CA THR A 172 6.21 -11.88 -2.32
C THR A 172 7.27 -10.78 -2.24
N CYS A 173 7.42 -9.95 -3.27
CA CYS A 173 8.46 -8.93 -3.37
C CYS A 173 8.31 -7.79 -2.33
N HIS A 174 9.27 -7.69 -1.40
CA HIS A 174 9.29 -6.65 -0.38
C HIS A 174 9.38 -5.23 -0.99
N PHE A 175 10.26 -5.04 -1.98
CA PHE A 175 10.45 -3.74 -2.62
C PHE A 175 9.26 -3.28 -3.46
N CYS A 176 8.47 -4.21 -3.99
CA CYS A 176 7.24 -3.94 -4.71
C CYS A 176 6.17 -3.42 -3.74
N ARG A 177 5.99 -4.09 -2.59
CA ARG A 177 5.11 -3.57 -1.51
C ARG A 177 5.56 -2.20 -1.02
N LYS A 178 6.87 -1.97 -0.88
CA LYS A 178 7.41 -0.65 -0.53
C LYS A 178 7.05 0.41 -1.58
N MET A 179 7.21 0.12 -2.87
CA MET A 179 6.80 1.03 -3.94
C MET A 179 5.31 1.39 -3.86
N GLN A 180 4.45 0.38 -3.68
CA GLN A 180 3.01 0.58 -3.56
C GLN A 180 2.66 1.52 -2.39
N ARG A 181 3.24 1.27 -1.21
CA ARG A 181 2.97 2.02 0.02
C ARG A 181 3.61 3.41 0.10
N GLU A 182 4.71 3.65 -0.59
CA GLU A 182 5.47 4.90 -0.44
C GLU A 182 5.39 5.82 -1.65
N VAL A 183 5.24 5.26 -2.86
CA VAL A 183 5.37 6.00 -4.11
C VAL A 183 4.09 5.95 -4.94
N MET A 184 3.48 4.77 -5.11
CA MET A 184 2.30 4.61 -5.95
C MET A 184 1.01 5.13 -5.33
N ILE A 185 1.02 5.48 -4.04
CA ILE A 185 -0.09 6.20 -3.37
C ILE A 185 0.16 7.71 -3.25
N ASP A 186 1.33 8.20 -3.68
CA ASP A 186 1.62 9.63 -3.62
C ASP A 186 0.81 10.38 -4.68
N LYS A 187 0.10 11.43 -4.25
CA LYS A 187 -0.82 12.18 -5.11
C LYS A 187 -0.18 12.71 -6.40
N GLU A 188 1.06 13.18 -6.34
CA GLU A 188 1.75 13.74 -7.51
C GLU A 188 2.13 12.62 -8.50
N VAL A 189 2.59 11.48 -7.98
CA VAL A 189 2.91 10.30 -8.77
C VAL A 189 1.66 9.75 -9.45
N VAL A 190 0.57 9.57 -8.68
CA VAL A 190 -0.73 9.10 -9.19
C VAL A 190 -1.24 9.99 -10.32
N GLN A 191 -1.30 11.30 -10.09
CA GLN A 191 -1.74 12.26 -11.10
C GLN A 191 -0.87 12.22 -12.36
N MET A 192 0.45 12.04 -12.21
CA MET A 192 1.34 11.96 -13.35
C MET A 192 1.14 10.68 -14.17
N ILE A 193 0.95 9.54 -13.48
CA ILE A 193 0.64 8.24 -14.11
C ILE A 193 -0.69 8.35 -14.84
N GLU A 194 -1.79 8.67 -14.16
CA GLU A 194 -3.14 8.72 -14.75
C GLU A 194 -3.21 9.64 -15.97
N LYS A 195 -2.47 10.77 -15.94
CA LYS A 195 -2.45 11.73 -17.04
C LYS A 195 -1.72 11.21 -18.28
N SER A 196 -0.68 10.39 -18.12
CA SER A 196 0.29 10.14 -19.20
C SER A 196 0.54 8.66 -19.52
N PHE A 197 0.07 7.76 -18.68
CA PHE A 197 0.37 6.34 -18.74
C PHE A 197 -0.90 5.50 -18.51
N VAL A 198 -0.92 4.32 -19.12
CA VAL A 198 -1.78 3.20 -18.76
C VAL A 198 -0.92 2.21 -17.97
N PRO A 199 -1.08 2.12 -16.65
CA PRO A 199 -0.27 1.27 -15.79
C PRO A 199 -0.71 -0.20 -15.91
N VAL A 200 0.27 -1.11 -15.90
CA VAL A 200 0.07 -2.56 -15.98
C VAL A 200 0.95 -3.20 -14.90
N ALA A 201 0.42 -4.15 -14.13
CA ALA A 201 1.21 -4.93 -13.17
C ALA A 201 1.23 -6.40 -13.60
N ILE A 202 2.41 -7.00 -13.64
CA ILE A 202 2.58 -8.40 -14.03
C ILE A 202 3.39 -9.13 -12.97
N ASP A 203 2.78 -10.15 -12.36
CA ASP A 203 3.49 -11.11 -11.53
C ASP A 203 4.29 -12.06 -12.44
N ILE A 204 5.61 -11.90 -12.45
CA ILE A 204 6.51 -12.64 -13.35
C ILE A 204 6.73 -14.11 -12.96
N HIS A 205 6.27 -14.53 -11.78
CA HIS A 205 6.23 -15.94 -11.42
C HIS A 205 5.01 -16.65 -12.00
N LYS A 206 3.96 -15.89 -12.35
CA LYS A 206 2.69 -16.43 -12.85
C LYS A 206 2.55 -16.26 -14.36
N ASN A 207 3.12 -15.21 -14.93
CA ASN A 207 2.94 -14.84 -16.32
C ASN A 207 4.26 -14.39 -16.95
N SER A 208 4.45 -14.67 -18.24
CA SER A 208 5.55 -14.09 -19.02
C SER A 208 5.32 -12.62 -19.30
N LEU A 209 6.39 -11.81 -19.30
CA LEU A 209 6.30 -10.42 -19.76
C LEU A 209 6.03 -10.35 -21.27
N PRO A 210 5.25 -9.36 -21.73
CA PRO A 210 4.96 -9.19 -23.14
C PRO A 210 6.18 -8.68 -23.90
N LEU A 211 6.09 -8.67 -25.24
CA LEU A 211 7.10 -8.08 -26.15
C LEU A 211 8.50 -8.71 -26.06
N GLY A 212 8.61 -9.95 -25.56
CA GLY A 212 9.88 -10.66 -25.41
C GLY A 212 10.81 -10.04 -24.36
N ILE A 213 10.28 -9.18 -23.48
CA ILE A 213 11.06 -8.53 -22.43
C ILE A 213 11.47 -9.56 -21.39
N LYS A 214 12.72 -9.47 -20.93
CA LYS A 214 13.23 -10.21 -19.77
C LYS A 214 13.65 -9.24 -18.69
N VAL A 215 13.33 -9.58 -17.44
CA VAL A 215 13.76 -8.85 -16.24
C VAL A 215 14.29 -9.86 -15.23
N GLU A 216 15.34 -9.48 -14.52
CA GLU A 216 16.00 -10.34 -13.53
C GLU A 216 15.70 -9.90 -12.09
N VAL A 217 15.16 -8.69 -11.91
CA VAL A 217 14.89 -8.10 -10.59
C VAL A 217 13.50 -7.49 -10.53
N THR A 218 12.89 -7.51 -9.34
CA THR A 218 11.58 -6.91 -9.07
C THR A 218 11.65 -5.91 -7.90
N PRO A 219 10.94 -4.76 -7.98
CA PRO A 219 10.16 -4.33 -9.14
C PRO A 219 11.08 -3.92 -10.30
N SER A 220 10.61 -4.02 -11.54
CA SER A 220 11.21 -3.37 -12.70
C SER A 220 10.12 -2.63 -13.46
N PHE A 221 10.42 -1.42 -13.94
CA PHE A 221 9.46 -0.57 -14.64
C PHE A 221 9.84 -0.44 -16.12
N ILE A 222 8.95 -0.92 -16.99
CA ILE A 222 9.14 -0.89 -18.44
C ILE A 222 8.14 0.09 -19.02
N PHE A 223 8.67 1.04 -19.80
CA PHE A 223 7.86 2.05 -20.46
C PHE A 223 7.78 1.75 -21.94
N VAL A 224 6.56 1.71 -22.47
CA VAL A 224 6.26 1.30 -23.84
C VAL A 224 5.38 2.35 -24.50
N ASP A 225 5.58 2.63 -25.79
CA ASP A 225 4.67 3.49 -26.54
C ASP A 225 3.41 2.75 -27.04
N ALA A 226 2.44 3.49 -27.56
CA ALA A 226 1.18 2.94 -28.08
C ALA A 226 1.37 2.02 -29.32
N GLN A 227 2.57 2.00 -29.91
CA GLN A 227 2.96 1.13 -31.02
C GLN A 227 3.73 -0.11 -30.52
N LYS A 228 3.69 -0.39 -29.21
CA LYS A 228 4.34 -1.54 -28.56
C LYS A 228 5.87 -1.50 -28.63
N ASN A 229 6.47 -0.32 -28.81
CA ASN A 229 7.92 -0.20 -28.74
C ASN A 229 8.36 0.14 -27.32
N VAL A 230 9.36 -0.60 -26.84
CA VAL A 230 10.00 -0.33 -25.54
C VAL A 230 10.82 0.96 -25.64
N LEU A 231 10.59 1.90 -24.72
CA LEU A 231 11.28 3.18 -24.61
C LEU A 231 12.41 3.14 -23.59
N MET A 232 12.17 2.43 -22.48
CA MET A 232 13.13 2.24 -21.39
C MET A 232 12.68 1.09 -20.47
N ASN A 233 13.65 0.43 -19.86
CA ASN A 233 13.47 -0.59 -18.84
C ASN A 233 14.33 -0.19 -17.64
N VAL A 234 13.72 -0.02 -16.47
CA VAL A 234 14.38 0.50 -15.27
C VAL A 234 14.21 -0.49 -14.13
N PRO A 235 15.29 -1.18 -13.71
CA PRO A 235 15.21 -2.09 -12.59
C PRO A 235 15.13 -1.37 -11.24
N GLY A 236 14.55 -2.04 -10.26
CA GLY A 236 14.59 -1.65 -8.85
C GLY A 236 13.43 -0.78 -8.38
N ALA A 237 13.41 -0.57 -7.06
CA ALA A 237 12.53 0.39 -6.40
C ALA A 237 13.18 1.77 -6.32
N TRP A 238 12.36 2.81 -6.43
CA TRP A 238 12.80 4.20 -6.54
C TRP A 238 12.12 5.07 -5.49
N GLY A 239 12.77 6.15 -5.06
CA GLY A 239 12.11 7.18 -4.27
C GLY A 239 11.17 8.01 -5.14
N LYS A 240 10.22 8.73 -4.52
CA LYS A 240 9.25 9.59 -5.22
C LYS A 240 9.89 10.50 -6.27
N LYS A 241 10.94 11.23 -5.89
CA LYS A 241 11.61 12.21 -6.76
C LYS A 241 12.20 11.56 -8.01
N ASP A 242 12.92 10.46 -7.83
CA ASP A 242 13.55 9.75 -8.94
C ASP A 242 12.51 9.08 -9.82
N PHE A 243 11.47 8.49 -9.22
CA PHE A 243 10.39 7.86 -9.97
C PHE A 243 9.64 8.89 -10.86
N LEU A 244 9.34 10.08 -10.34
CA LEU A 244 8.80 11.18 -11.14
C LEU A 244 9.74 11.59 -12.29
N ALA A 245 11.06 11.56 -12.08
CA ALA A 245 12.04 11.83 -13.13
C ALA A 245 12.02 10.75 -14.22
N LEU A 246 11.88 9.46 -13.84
CA LEU A 246 11.73 8.35 -14.79
C LEU A 246 10.47 8.51 -15.64
N LEU A 247 9.33 8.88 -15.03
CA LEU A 247 8.10 9.18 -15.77
C LEU A 247 8.29 10.34 -16.77
N LYS A 248 9.06 11.37 -16.40
CA LYS A 248 9.34 12.50 -17.30
C LYS A 248 10.22 12.07 -18.47
N GLU A 249 11.26 11.27 -18.19
CA GLU A 249 12.17 10.76 -19.21
C GLU A 249 11.45 9.86 -20.22
N ALA A 250 10.57 8.96 -19.76
CA ALA A 250 9.77 8.11 -20.65
C ALA A 250 8.96 8.95 -21.66
N LYS A 251 8.34 10.04 -21.21
CA LYS A 251 7.61 10.98 -22.08
C LYS A 251 8.53 11.68 -23.08
N LEU A 252 9.73 12.09 -22.65
CA LEU A 252 10.71 12.72 -23.54
C LEU A 252 11.20 11.76 -24.62
N ARG A 253 11.46 10.49 -24.27
CA ARG A 253 11.86 9.45 -25.24
C ARG A 253 10.78 9.17 -26.27
N SER A 254 9.53 9.09 -25.84
CA SER A 254 8.40 8.95 -26.78
C SER A 254 8.32 10.12 -27.77
N LYS A 255 8.51 11.36 -27.32
CA LYS A 255 8.51 12.54 -28.19
C LYS A 255 9.67 12.53 -29.19
N ARG A 256 10.89 12.22 -28.74
CA ARG A 256 12.07 12.13 -29.62
C ARG A 256 11.84 11.12 -30.75
N ARG A 257 11.34 9.93 -30.41
CA ARG A 257 11.03 8.89 -31.39
C ARG A 257 9.97 9.30 -32.42
N LYS A 258 8.96 10.09 -32.02
CA LYS A 258 7.96 10.61 -32.96
C LYS A 258 8.54 11.61 -33.97
N ASN A 259 9.65 12.27 -33.64
CA ASN A 259 10.30 13.25 -34.51
C ASN A 259 11.32 12.61 -35.47
N GLU A 260 11.72 11.37 -35.21
CA GLU A 260 12.68 10.59 -36.03
C GLU A 260 11.99 9.74 -37.12
N LYS A 261 10.65 9.69 -37.13
CA LYS A 261 9.83 8.99 -38.10
C LYS A 261 9.07 9.98 -38.98
#